data_AF-A0A7V9I4A8-F1
#
_entry.id   AF-A0A7V9I4A8-F1
#
_cell.length_a   1.000
_cell.length_b   1.000
_cell.length_c   1.000
_cell.angle_alpha   90.00
_cell.angle_beta   90.00
_cell.angle_gamma   90.00
#
_symmetry.space_group_name_H-M   'P 1'
#
loop_
_entity.id
_entity.type
_entity.pdbx_description
1 polymer ?
#
loop_
_entity_poly.entity_id
_entity_poly.type
_entity_poly.pdbx_seq_one_letter_code
_entity_poly.pdbx_strand_id
1 'polypeptide(L)'
;MRSARRKVPFRLMNPTVLALGSSPDDEVPVRVYYLNPKQKRDRTVRLTYETGTIGEQYGIQQTDWKDAPVLDGRNTRQFIKGRTYDLYYSGAKLHMVVLQADGASYWVVNTLSNELSNETMLAIAKGLKPLPGKVGRR
;
A
#
# COMPACT_ATOMS: atom_id res chain seq x y z
N MET A 1 -5.15 11.30 6.43
CA MET A 1 -3.98 11.49 5.54
C MET A 1 -3.05 12.66 5.90
N ARG A 2 -3.50 13.92 5.98
CA ARG A 2 -2.60 15.08 6.23
C ARG A 2 -1.80 15.00 7.54
N SER A 3 -2.43 14.50 8.61
CA SER A 3 -1.78 14.26 9.91
C SER A 3 -0.69 13.19 9.82
N ALA A 4 -0.99 12.06 9.16
CA ALA A 4 -0.04 10.96 8.94
C ALA A 4 1.20 11.42 8.16
N ARG A 5 1.03 12.29 7.16
CA ARG A 5 2.15 12.83 6.36
C ARG A 5 3.23 13.49 7.23
N ARG A 6 2.85 14.18 8.30
CA ARG A 6 3.81 14.85 9.20
C ARG A 6 4.59 13.87 10.09
N LYS A 7 4.14 12.62 10.17
CA LYS A 7 4.70 11.59 11.06
C LYS A 7 5.66 10.63 10.36
N VAL A 8 5.84 10.76 9.04
CA VAL A 8 6.66 9.85 8.25
C VAL A 8 7.73 10.59 7.42
N PRO A 9 8.90 9.96 7.21
CA PRO A 9 10.03 10.57 6.50
C PRO A 9 9.98 10.39 4.97
N PHE A 10 8.86 9.93 4.42
CA PHE A 10 8.67 9.69 2.99
C PHE A 10 7.38 10.34 2.49
N ARG A 11 7.24 10.43 1.17
CA ARG A 11 6.04 11.00 0.55
C ARG A 11 4.90 9.98 0.57
N LEU A 12 3.78 10.33 1.19
CA LEU A 12 2.59 9.48 1.12
C LEU A 12 2.00 9.51 -0.29
N MET A 13 1.43 8.39 -0.72
CA MET A 13 0.64 8.25 -1.93
C MET A 13 -0.85 8.17 -1.56
N ASN A 14 -1.69 8.86 -2.33
CA ASN A 14 -3.14 8.77 -2.24
C ASN A 14 -3.67 7.90 -3.40
N PRO A 15 -4.51 6.89 -3.13
CA PRO A 15 -5.18 6.17 -4.21
C PRO A 15 -6.21 7.08 -4.89
N THR A 16 -6.23 7.06 -6.21
CA THR A 16 -7.27 7.72 -7.04
C THR A 16 -8.25 6.73 -7.65
N VAL A 17 -8.01 5.43 -7.41
CA VAL A 17 -8.86 4.31 -7.79
C VAL A 17 -9.04 3.47 -6.54
N LEU A 18 -10.28 3.07 -6.26
CA LEU A 18 -10.65 2.17 -5.18
C LEU A 18 -11.38 0.96 -5.78
N ALA A 19 -11.43 -0.16 -5.05
CA ALA A 19 -12.28 -1.27 -5.44
C ALA A 19 -13.75 -0.82 -5.48
N LEU A 20 -14.53 -1.35 -6.42
CA LEU A 20 -15.95 -1.03 -6.53
C LEU A 20 -16.67 -1.45 -5.24
N GLY A 21 -17.58 -0.60 -4.75
CA GLY A 21 -18.32 -0.85 -3.51
C GLY A 21 -17.48 -0.70 -2.22
N SER A 22 -16.19 -0.37 -2.33
CA SER A 22 -15.36 -0.18 -1.15
C SER A 22 -15.42 1.23 -0.57
N SER A 23 -15.32 1.30 0.75
CA SER A 23 -15.21 2.54 1.53
C SER A 23 -13.99 2.46 2.45
N PRO A 24 -13.40 3.60 2.87
CA PRO A 24 -12.46 3.60 3.97
C PRO A 24 -13.07 2.95 5.22
N ASP A 25 -12.27 2.21 5.99
CA ASP A 25 -12.66 1.64 7.29
C ASP A 25 -13.24 2.74 8.21
N ASP A 26 -14.38 2.44 8.85
CA ASP A 26 -15.16 3.45 9.57
C ASP A 26 -14.51 3.86 10.90
N GLU A 27 -13.76 2.95 11.55
CA GLU A 27 -13.14 3.22 12.84
C GLU A 27 -11.77 3.87 12.70
N VAL A 28 -10.88 3.27 11.91
CA VAL A 28 -9.47 3.64 11.83
C VAL A 28 -8.94 3.51 10.39
N PRO A 29 -9.39 4.37 9.45
CA PRO A 29 -9.05 4.27 8.03
C PRO A 29 -7.58 4.55 7.72
N VAL A 30 -6.87 5.23 8.63
CA VAL A 30 -5.45 5.57 8.49
C VAL A 30 -4.70 5.32 9.79
N ARG A 31 -3.77 4.37 9.76
CA ARG A 31 -2.90 4.02 10.91
C ARG A 31 -1.45 4.42 10.62
N VAL A 32 -0.73 4.84 11.66
CA VAL A 32 0.71 5.11 11.59
C VAL A 32 1.41 4.36 12.72
N TYR A 33 2.39 3.53 12.39
CA TYR A 33 3.13 2.69 13.35
C TYR A 33 4.54 2.38 12.85
N TYR A 34 5.31 1.64 13.64
CA TYR A 34 6.61 1.08 13.24
C TYR A 34 6.42 -0.41 12.93
N LEU A 35 6.88 -0.87 11.76
CA LEU A 35 6.91 -2.31 11.47
C LEU A 35 7.93 -3.03 12.36
N ASN A 36 9.01 -2.34 12.76
CA ASN A 36 9.94 -2.80 13.77
C ASN A 36 9.84 -1.92 15.04
N PRO A 37 8.87 -2.19 15.93
CA PRO A 37 8.58 -1.33 17.08
C PRO A 37 9.69 -1.34 18.12
N LYS A 38 10.37 -2.48 18.32
CA LYS A 38 11.49 -2.61 19.27
C LYS A 38 12.64 -1.67 18.93
N GLN A 39 12.96 -1.54 17.64
CA GLN A 39 14.03 -0.66 17.16
C GLN A 39 13.54 0.74 16.75
N LYS A 40 12.22 0.99 16.81
CA LYS A 40 11.58 2.23 16.30
C LYS A 40 11.98 2.56 14.86
N ARG A 41 12.02 1.52 14.01
CA ARG A 41 12.36 1.63 12.58
C ARG A 41 11.16 1.29 11.71
N ASP A 42 11.25 1.65 10.44
CA ASP A 42 10.28 1.25 9.42
C ASP A 42 8.92 1.89 9.66
N ARG A 43 8.92 3.24 9.67
CA ARG A 43 7.72 4.09 9.80
C ARG A 43 6.75 3.69 8.70
N THR A 44 5.53 3.34 9.09
CA THR A 44 4.56 2.76 8.18
C THR A 44 3.23 3.45 8.32
N VAL A 45 2.57 3.69 7.18
CA VAL A 45 1.19 4.14 7.10
C VAL A 45 0.36 3.04 6.44
N ARG A 46 -0.74 2.63 7.09
CA ARG A 46 -1.72 1.70 6.52
C ARG A 46 -3.01 2.46 6.25
N LEU A 47 -3.50 2.35 5.01
CA LEU A 47 -4.85 2.72 4.62
C LEU A 47 -5.66 1.43 4.53
N THR A 48 -6.83 1.40 5.16
CA THR A 48 -7.71 0.22 5.18
C THR A 48 -9.03 0.56 4.52
N TYR A 49 -9.52 -0.36 3.70
CA TYR A 49 -10.77 -0.24 2.97
C TYR A 49 -11.60 -1.50 3.13
N GLU A 50 -12.87 -1.32 3.48
CA GLU A 50 -13.86 -2.39 3.56
C GLU A 50 -14.45 -2.66 2.17
N THR A 51 -14.76 -3.91 1.87
CA THR A 51 -15.30 -4.33 0.56
C THR A 51 -16.83 -4.42 0.54
N GLY A 52 -17.50 -4.19 1.68
CA GLY A 52 -18.92 -4.46 1.88
C GLY A 52 -19.21 -5.90 2.32
N THR A 53 -18.23 -6.81 2.22
CA THR A 53 -18.28 -8.13 2.84
C THR A 53 -17.70 -8.06 4.25
N ILE A 54 -18.45 -8.56 5.25
CA ILE A 54 -18.03 -8.55 6.65
C ILE A 54 -16.72 -9.32 6.79
N GLY A 55 -15.70 -8.66 7.36
CA GLY A 55 -14.38 -9.25 7.62
C GLY A 55 -13.40 -9.19 6.44
N GLU A 56 -13.82 -8.75 5.25
CA GLU A 56 -12.96 -8.66 4.07
C GLU A 56 -12.52 -7.21 3.84
N GLN A 57 -11.27 -6.95 4.25
CA GLN A 57 -10.63 -5.65 4.11
C GLN A 57 -9.37 -5.76 3.27
N TYR A 58 -9.20 -4.87 2.30
CA TYR A 58 -7.93 -4.69 1.60
C TYR A 58 -7.24 -3.43 2.12
N GLY A 59 -5.99 -3.21 1.73
CA GLY A 59 -5.35 -1.97 2.13
C GLY A 59 -4.06 -1.64 1.43
N ILE A 60 -3.63 -0.41 1.68
CA ILE A 60 -2.42 0.17 1.10
C ILE A 60 -1.46 0.44 2.23
N GLN A 61 -0.36 -0.31 2.26
CA GLN A 61 0.73 -0.12 3.20
C GLN A 61 1.83 0.71 2.55
N GLN A 62 2.35 1.71 3.25
CA GLN A 62 3.39 2.61 2.75
C GLN A 62 4.47 2.70 3.81
N THR A 63 5.71 2.41 3.47
CA THR A 63 6.79 2.31 4.46
C THR A 63 8.14 2.76 3.90
N ASP A 64 9.02 3.29 4.76
CA ASP A 64 10.42 3.56 4.42
C ASP A 64 11.28 2.28 4.41
N TRP A 65 10.70 1.11 4.71
CA TRP A 65 11.37 -0.18 4.58
C TRP A 65 11.42 -0.63 3.11
N LYS A 66 12.57 -0.44 2.48
CA LYS A 66 12.79 -0.79 1.07
C LYS A 66 13.10 -2.26 0.84
N ASP A 67 13.82 -2.85 1.79
CA ASP A 67 14.36 -4.22 1.69
C ASP A 67 13.68 -5.12 2.74
N ALA A 68 12.35 -5.05 2.81
CA ALA A 68 11.59 -5.93 3.69
C ALA A 68 11.69 -7.37 3.18
N PRO A 69 11.94 -8.39 4.03
CA PRO A 69 12.12 -9.78 3.56
C PRO A 69 10.94 -10.34 2.74
N VAL A 70 9.72 -9.84 2.97
CA VAL A 70 8.55 -10.20 2.17
C VAL A 70 8.69 -9.81 0.68
N LEU A 71 9.60 -8.89 0.36
CA LEU A 71 9.84 -8.39 -0.99
C LEU A 71 10.83 -9.26 -1.80
N ASP A 72 11.55 -10.17 -1.14
CA ASP A 72 12.47 -11.08 -1.84
C ASP A 72 11.73 -12.15 -2.64
N GLY A 73 10.50 -12.48 -2.22
CA GLY A 73 9.64 -13.50 -2.84
C GLY A 73 8.84 -13.04 -4.06
N ARG A 74 9.24 -11.96 -4.76
CA ARG A 74 8.49 -11.44 -5.92
C ARG A 74 8.38 -12.50 -7.02
N ASN A 75 7.20 -12.68 -7.60
CA ASN A 75 7.01 -13.61 -8.72
C ASN A 75 7.34 -12.95 -10.06
N THR A 76 6.96 -11.70 -10.25
CA THR A 76 7.13 -11.00 -11.53
C THR A 76 7.34 -9.51 -11.31
N ARG A 77 8.11 -8.90 -12.20
CA ARG A 77 8.31 -7.45 -12.26
C ARG A 77 7.73 -6.91 -13.56
N GLN A 78 6.91 -5.87 -13.49
CA GLN A 78 6.34 -5.20 -14.65
C GLN A 78 6.69 -3.72 -14.67
N PHE A 79 7.05 -3.21 -15.84
CA PHE A 79 7.27 -1.78 -16.07
C PHE A 79 6.09 -1.20 -16.85
N ILE A 80 5.38 -0.25 -16.25
CA ILE A 80 4.15 0.33 -16.81
C ILE A 80 4.22 1.84 -16.65
N LYS A 81 4.16 2.58 -17.76
CA LYS A 81 4.11 4.05 -17.81
C LYS A 81 5.14 4.74 -16.89
N GLY A 82 6.40 4.28 -16.93
CA GLY A 82 7.48 4.89 -16.16
C GLY A 82 7.61 4.40 -14.71
N ARG A 83 6.82 3.42 -14.29
CA ARG A 83 6.83 2.88 -12.91
C ARG A 83 7.04 1.37 -12.93
N THR A 84 7.82 0.88 -11.97
CA THR A 84 8.07 -0.54 -11.78
C THR A 84 7.17 -1.08 -10.68
N TYR A 85 6.50 -2.20 -10.97
CA TYR A 85 5.63 -2.92 -10.06
C TYR A 85 6.16 -4.34 -9.85
N ASP A 86 6.42 -4.68 -8.60
CA ASP A 86 6.70 -6.06 -8.19
C ASP A 86 5.39 -6.73 -7.80
N LEU A 87 5.12 -7.89 -8.40
CA LEU A 87 3.87 -8.63 -8.31
C LEU A 87 4.08 -9.92 -7.52
N TYR A 88 3.20 -10.12 -6.54
CA TYR A 88 3.22 -11.26 -5.62
C TYR A 88 1.89 -11.99 -5.73
N TYR A 89 1.95 -13.22 -6.21
CA TYR A 89 0.80 -14.07 -6.48
C TYR A 89 0.64 -15.13 -5.40
N SER A 90 -0.62 -15.41 -5.05
CA SER A 90 -1.03 -16.62 -4.35
C SER A 90 -1.84 -17.46 -5.33
N GLY A 91 -1.22 -18.52 -5.85
CA GLY A 91 -1.75 -19.24 -7.01
C GLY A 91 -1.90 -18.33 -8.23
N ALA A 92 -3.09 -18.24 -8.80
CA ALA A 92 -3.38 -17.39 -9.96
C ALA A 92 -3.78 -15.94 -9.60
N LYS A 93 -3.99 -15.64 -8.31
CA LYS A 93 -4.48 -14.34 -7.85
C LYS A 93 -3.34 -13.46 -7.32
N LEU A 94 -3.38 -12.17 -7.62
CA LEU A 94 -2.50 -11.17 -7.02
C LEU A 94 -2.87 -10.98 -5.55
N HIS A 95 -1.94 -11.32 -4.68
CA HIS A 95 -2.06 -11.06 -3.25
C HIS A 95 -1.50 -9.68 -2.91
N MET A 96 -0.39 -9.28 -3.55
CA MET A 96 0.25 -8.00 -3.28
C MET A 96 0.87 -7.40 -4.54
N VAL A 97 0.75 -6.09 -4.69
CA VAL A 97 1.40 -5.28 -5.73
C VAL A 97 2.24 -4.21 -5.05
N VAL A 98 3.54 -4.22 -5.31
CA VAL A 98 4.50 -3.30 -4.69
C VAL A 98 5.02 -2.32 -5.72
N LEU A 99 4.85 -1.04 -5.44
CA LEU A 99 5.51 0.05 -6.12
C LEU A 99 6.64 0.58 -5.26
N GLN A 100 7.83 0.76 -5.84
CA GLN A 100 8.93 1.49 -5.20
C GLN A 100 9.03 2.89 -5.82
N ALA A 101 8.94 3.93 -4.99
CA ALA A 101 9.08 5.33 -5.44
C ALA A 101 9.42 6.26 -4.26
N ASP A 102 10.00 7.43 -4.53
CA ASP A 102 10.21 8.50 -3.54
C ASP A 102 10.88 8.04 -2.22
N GLY A 103 11.76 7.05 -2.29
CA GLY A 103 12.47 6.52 -1.13
C GLY A 103 11.63 5.63 -0.20
N ALA A 104 10.45 5.18 -0.64
CA ALA A 104 9.57 4.28 0.10
C ALA A 104 9.05 3.15 -0.80
N SER A 105 8.39 2.18 -0.16
CA SER A 105 7.66 1.10 -0.83
C SER A 105 6.16 1.21 -0.50
N TYR A 106 5.32 1.02 -1.52
CA TYR A 106 3.86 1.17 -1.47
C TYR A 106 3.21 -0.13 -1.91
N TRP A 107 2.56 -0.82 -0.98
CA TRP A 107 2.04 -2.17 -1.16
C TRP A 107 0.53 -2.11 -1.17
N VAL A 108 -0.08 -2.42 -2.31
CA VAL A 108 -1.51 -2.75 -2.37
C VAL A 108 -1.61 -4.21 -1.99
N VAL A 109 -2.28 -4.50 -0.89
CA VAL A 109 -2.47 -5.85 -0.35
C VAL A 109 -3.95 -6.20 -0.50
N ASN A 110 -4.23 -7.35 -1.09
CA ASN A 110 -5.57 -7.86 -1.32
C ASN A 110 -6.26 -8.18 0.03
N THR A 111 -7.52 -8.55 -0.03
CA THR A 111 -8.23 -9.06 1.14
C THR A 111 -7.64 -10.40 1.60
N LEU A 112 -8.04 -10.86 2.78
CA LEU A 112 -7.59 -12.14 3.33
C LEU A 112 -7.92 -13.30 2.36
N SER A 113 -9.10 -13.26 1.76
CA SER A 113 -9.59 -14.27 0.81
C SER A 113 -9.21 -14.00 -0.65
N ASN A 114 -8.37 -13.00 -0.93
CA ASN A 114 -8.00 -12.54 -2.27
C ASN A 114 -9.23 -12.27 -3.17
N GLU A 115 -10.18 -11.47 -2.68
CA GLU A 115 -11.42 -11.16 -3.40
C GLU A 115 -11.22 -10.15 -4.52
N LEU A 116 -10.23 -9.24 -4.41
CA LEU A 116 -9.95 -8.30 -5.49
C LEU A 116 -9.33 -9.02 -6.69
N SER A 117 -9.83 -8.68 -7.89
CA SER A 117 -9.24 -9.17 -9.14
C SER A 117 -7.84 -8.61 -9.37
N ASN A 118 -7.04 -9.32 -10.17
CA ASN A 118 -5.70 -8.87 -10.55
C ASN A 118 -5.72 -7.48 -11.21
N GLU A 119 -6.74 -7.23 -12.03
CA GLU A 119 -6.96 -5.96 -12.72
C GLU A 119 -7.26 -4.82 -11.75
N THR A 120 -8.13 -5.06 -10.76
CA THR A 120 -8.46 -4.07 -9.71
C THR A 120 -7.23 -3.75 -8.88
N MET A 121 -6.47 -4.75 -8.43
CA MET A 121 -5.22 -4.57 -7.68
C MET A 121 -4.22 -3.70 -8.45
N LEU A 122 -4.01 -4.00 -9.74
CA LEU A 122 -3.14 -3.20 -10.60
C LEU A 122 -3.70 -1.79 -10.85
N ALA A 123 -5.02 -1.64 -11.00
CA ALA A 123 -5.65 -0.33 -11.19
C ALA A 123 -5.44 0.58 -9.98
N ILE A 124 -5.61 0.06 -8.76
CA ILE A 124 -5.34 0.77 -7.52
C ILE A 124 -3.86 1.18 -7.45
N ALA A 125 -2.93 0.25 -7.71
CA ALA A 125 -1.49 0.52 -7.68
C ALA A 125 -1.05 1.58 -8.72
N LYS A 126 -1.61 1.54 -9.93
CA LYS A 126 -1.42 2.56 -10.97
C LYS A 126 -2.00 3.92 -10.55
N GLY A 127 -3.14 3.90 -9.85
CA GLY A 127 -3.84 5.08 -9.35
C GLY A 127 -3.18 5.77 -8.15
N LEU A 128 -2.13 5.19 -7.56
CA LEU A 128 -1.36 5.83 -6.49
C LEU A 128 -0.68 7.10 -6.99
N LYS A 129 -1.04 8.25 -6.42
CA LYS A 129 -0.44 9.55 -6.73
C LYS A 129 0.17 10.20 -5.49
N PRO A 130 1.30 10.92 -5.62
CA PRO A 130 1.93 11.55 -4.47
C PRO A 130 1.01 12.59 -3.81
N LEU A 131 0.91 12.56 -2.49
CA LEU A 131 0.14 13.52 -1.71
C LEU A 131 0.87 14.89 -1.75
N PRO A 132 0.20 15.99 -2.13
CA PRO A 132 0.86 17.29 -2.28
C PRO A 132 1.54 17.80 -1.01
N GLY A 133 2.68 18.50 -1.19
CA GLY A 133 3.42 19.25 -0.18
C GLY A 133 4.64 18.53 0.42
N LYS A 134 5.40 19.26 1.27
CA LYS A 134 6.70 18.80 1.77
C LYS A 134 6.57 17.60 2.71
N VAL A 135 7.51 16.66 2.58
CA VAL A 135 7.71 15.56 3.55
C VAL A 135 8.05 16.16 4.91
N GLY A 136 7.50 15.60 5.99
CA GLY A 136 7.82 16.08 7.34
C GLY A 136 9.32 15.94 7.58
N ARG A 137 10.00 17.06 7.87
CA ARG A 137 11.39 17.00 8.36
C ARG A 137 11.36 16.43 9.78
N ARG A 138 12.26 15.48 10.04
CA ARG A 138 12.52 14.94 11.37
C ARG A 138 13.01 16.05 12.30
#